data_AF-A0A6J1A6E3-F1
#
_entry.id   AF-A0A6J1A6E3-F1
#
_cell.length_a   1.000
_cell.length_b   1.000
_cell.length_c   1.000
_cell.angle_alpha   90.00
_cell.angle_beta   90.00
_cell.angle_gamma   90.00
#
_symmetry.space_group_name_H-M   'P 1'
#
loop_
_entity.id
_entity.type
_entity.pdbx_description
1 polymer ?
#
loop_
_entity_poly.entity_id
_entity_poly.type
_entity_poly.pdbx_seq_one_letter_code
_entity_poly.pdbx_strand_id
1 'polypeptide(L)'
;MASPAIKPGALVTLPELQPSSEFFKEGASLRVTGKLQEYSVETAIAVIADESATLKVDTQHLRELSFRVGSIFQFIGELHIQPNNEAILQARAGRNVDGIDLNLYHQALQLVRQFQAERMNNATT
;
A
#
# COMPACT_ATOMS: atom_id res chain seq x y z
N MET A 1 -8.62 -12.14 -25.71
CA MET A 1 -8.33 -10.89 -24.98
C MET A 1 -7.21 -11.19 -24.01
N ALA A 2 -6.01 -10.68 -24.23
CA ALA A 2 -4.92 -10.85 -23.26
C ALA A 2 -5.30 -10.08 -21.99
N SER A 3 -5.36 -10.75 -20.85
CA SER A 3 -5.51 -10.08 -19.55
C SER A 3 -4.39 -9.05 -19.40
N PRO A 4 -4.67 -7.79 -19.05
CA PRO A 4 -3.61 -6.82 -18.82
C PRO A 4 -2.65 -7.37 -17.75
N ALA A 5 -1.34 -7.30 -18.02
CA ALA A 5 -0.32 -7.81 -17.10
C ALA A 5 -0.39 -7.03 -15.78
N ILE A 6 -0.65 -7.73 -14.69
CA ILE A 6 -0.71 -7.15 -13.35
C ILE A 6 0.69 -6.66 -12.97
N LYS A 7 0.84 -5.35 -12.74
CA LYS A 7 2.12 -4.76 -12.35
C LYS A 7 2.51 -5.17 -10.93
N PRO A 8 3.81 -5.36 -10.63
CA PRO A 8 4.26 -5.57 -9.26
C PRO A 8 3.93 -4.33 -8.41
N GLY A 9 3.56 -4.55 -7.15
CA GLY A 9 3.27 -3.46 -6.21
C GLY A 9 4.56 -2.83 -5.69
N ALA A 10 4.77 -1.55 -6.00
CA ALA A 10 5.88 -0.78 -5.46
C ALA A 10 5.74 -0.67 -3.93
N LEU A 11 6.83 -0.94 -3.21
CA LEU A 11 6.89 -0.80 -1.76
C LEU A 11 6.91 0.68 -1.39
N VAL A 12 5.87 1.14 -0.71
CA VAL A 12 5.72 2.55 -0.29
C VAL A 12 5.20 2.61 1.16
N THR A 13 5.67 3.58 1.92
CA THR A 13 5.09 3.91 3.23
C THR A 13 3.92 4.87 3.03
N LEU A 14 2.98 4.92 3.98
CA LEU A 14 1.85 5.85 3.85
C LEU A 14 2.28 7.33 3.83
N PRO A 15 3.28 7.77 4.62
CA PRO A 15 3.79 9.14 4.54
C PRO A 15 4.33 9.55 3.17
N GLU A 16 4.76 8.59 2.35
CA GLU A 16 5.24 8.86 0.99
C GLU A 16 4.10 9.05 -0.03
N LEU A 17 2.86 8.74 0.32
CA LEU A 17 1.70 8.87 -0.57
C LEU A 17 1.07 10.27 -0.50
N GLN A 18 1.89 11.28 -0.79
CA GLN A 18 1.45 12.66 -0.92
C GLN A 18 1.23 13.04 -2.38
N PRO A 19 0.34 14.00 -2.70
CA PRO A 19 0.09 14.43 -4.08
C PRO A 19 1.32 14.84 -4.89
N SER A 20 2.39 15.31 -4.24
CA SER A 20 3.66 15.67 -4.87
C SER A 20 4.61 14.49 -5.12
N SER A 21 4.26 13.29 -4.64
CA SER A 21 5.09 12.09 -4.70
C SER A 21 4.97 11.38 -6.04
N GLU A 22 6.05 10.74 -6.47
CA GLU A 22 6.05 9.92 -7.69
C GLU A 22 5.14 8.70 -7.60
N PHE A 23 4.77 8.29 -6.39
CA PHE A 23 3.88 7.17 -6.11
C PHE A 23 2.39 7.55 -6.13
N PHE A 24 2.07 8.84 -6.08
CA PHE A 24 0.69 9.34 -6.12
C PHE A 24 0.25 9.52 -7.58
N LYS A 25 0.00 8.41 -8.25
CA LYS A 25 -0.43 8.38 -9.66
C LYS A 25 -1.60 7.44 -9.84
N GLU A 26 -2.54 7.82 -10.69
CA GLU A 26 -3.69 7.00 -11.05
C GLU A 26 -3.23 5.65 -11.62
N GLY A 27 -3.80 4.55 -11.11
CA GLY A 27 -3.46 3.18 -11.48
C GLY A 27 -2.06 2.73 -11.03
N ALA A 28 -1.38 3.46 -10.15
CA ALA A 28 -0.12 3.01 -9.58
C ALA A 28 -0.33 1.73 -8.76
N SER A 29 0.43 0.68 -9.06
CA SER A 29 0.37 -0.55 -8.27
C SER A 29 1.28 -0.41 -7.05
N LEU A 30 0.69 -0.46 -5.86
CA LEU A 30 1.37 -0.16 -4.60
C LEU A 30 1.21 -1.31 -3.62
N ARG A 31 2.20 -1.46 -2.75
CA ARG A 31 2.17 -2.30 -1.56
C ARG A 31 2.38 -1.42 -0.34
N VAL A 32 1.35 -1.34 0.48
CA VAL A 32 1.29 -0.52 1.69
C VAL A 32 1.11 -1.38 2.92
N THR A 33 1.65 -0.94 4.05
CA THR A 33 1.47 -1.57 5.36
C THR A 33 0.95 -0.51 6.32
N GLY A 34 0.02 -0.87 7.20
CA GLY A 34 -0.48 0.07 8.20
C GLY A 34 -1.40 -0.61 9.21
N LYS A 35 -1.59 0.06 10.34
CA LYS A 35 -2.53 -0.35 11.39
C LYS A 35 -3.94 0.04 10.98
N LEU A 36 -4.86 -0.92 10.97
CA LEU A 36 -6.27 -0.68 10.70
C LEU A 36 -6.88 0.17 11.82
N GLN A 37 -7.36 1.36 11.50
CA GLN A 37 -8.05 2.24 12.44
C GLN A 37 -9.57 2.07 12.36
N GLU A 38 -10.11 1.96 11.15
CA GLU A 38 -11.54 1.89 10.91
C GLU A 38 -11.85 0.91 9.79
N TYR A 39 -13.02 0.29 9.85
CA TYR A 39 -13.54 -0.56 8.79
C TYR A 39 -15.05 -0.44 8.70
N SER A 40 -15.55 -0.07 7.52
CA SER A 40 -16.97 -0.04 7.20
C SER A 40 -17.35 -1.29 6.43
N VAL A 41 -18.22 -2.11 7.01
CA VAL A 41 -18.77 -3.31 6.34
C VAL A 41 -19.70 -2.93 5.18
N GLU A 42 -20.42 -1.81 5.30
CA GLU A 42 -21.38 -1.36 4.30
C GLU A 42 -20.70 -0.94 2.99
N THR A 43 -19.59 -0.19 3.11
CA THR A 43 -18.86 0.33 1.94
C THR A 43 -17.63 -0.50 1.58
N ALA A 44 -17.28 -1.51 2.38
CA ALA A 44 -16.05 -2.28 2.28
C ALA A 44 -14.76 -1.42 2.30
N ILE A 45 -14.81 -0.24 2.93
CA ILE A 45 -13.66 0.66 3.06
C ILE A 45 -12.98 0.43 4.42
N ALA A 46 -11.69 0.14 4.36
CA ALA A 46 -10.77 0.12 5.47
C ALA A 46 -9.97 1.42 5.52
N VAL A 47 -9.69 1.94 6.71
CA VAL A 47 -8.76 3.05 6.92
C VAL A 47 -7.55 2.52 7.67
N ILE A 48 -6.39 2.53 7.03
CA ILE A 48 -5.12 2.20 7.68
C ILE A 48 -4.33 3.46 7.99
N ALA A 49 -3.52 3.37 9.04
CA ALA A 49 -2.62 4.43 9.45
C ALA A 49 -1.21 3.90 9.67
N ASP A 50 -0.24 4.73 9.35
CA ASP A 50 1.18 4.50 9.54
C ASP A 50 1.82 5.85 9.82
N GLU A 51 2.50 5.95 10.96
CA GLU A 51 3.01 7.21 11.52
C GLU A 51 1.94 8.32 11.58
N SER A 52 2.11 9.40 10.81
CA SER A 52 1.19 10.55 10.73
C SER A 52 0.29 10.53 9.49
N ALA A 53 0.30 9.44 8.71
CA ALA A 53 -0.43 9.35 7.45
C ALA A 53 -1.50 8.25 7.52
N THR A 54 -2.61 8.49 6.82
CA THR A 54 -3.73 7.55 6.70
C THR A 54 -4.07 7.31 5.24
N LEU A 55 -4.53 6.10 4.93
CA LEU A 55 -4.96 5.74 3.58
C LEU A 55 -6.25 4.93 3.64
N LYS A 56 -7.21 5.31 2.78
CA LYS A 56 -8.42 4.53 2.53
C LYS A 56 -8.08 3.37 1.59
N VAL A 57 -8.56 2.19 1.93
CA VAL A 57 -8.35 0.95 1.17
C VAL A 57 -9.72 0.36 0.87
N ASP A 58 -10.04 0.22 -0.41
CA ASP A 58 -11.21 -0.52 -0.86
C ASP A 58 -10.89 -2.02 -0.82
N THR A 59 -11.70 -2.75 -0.06
CA THR A 59 -11.52 -4.18 0.22
C THR A 59 -12.62 -5.04 -0.40
N GLN A 60 -13.46 -4.50 -1.29
CA GLN A 60 -14.61 -5.20 -1.88
C GLN A 60 -14.24 -6.52 -2.56
N HIS A 61 -12.99 -6.66 -3.03
CA HIS A 61 -12.47 -7.88 -3.66
C HIS A 61 -11.82 -8.88 -2.70
N LEU A 62 -11.71 -8.56 -1.41
CA LEU A 62 -11.09 -9.42 -0.39
C LEU A 62 -12.17 -10.24 0.32
N ARG A 63 -12.33 -11.51 -0.04
CA ARG A 63 -13.43 -12.37 0.45
C ARG A 63 -13.13 -13.17 1.72
N GLU A 64 -11.88 -13.22 2.17
CA GLU A 64 -11.45 -14.13 3.26
C GLU A 64 -10.58 -13.45 4.34
N LEU A 65 -10.63 -12.11 4.43
CA LEU A 65 -9.81 -11.37 5.39
C LEU A 65 -10.68 -10.87 6.55
N SER A 66 -10.35 -11.32 7.77
CA SER A 66 -11.00 -10.82 8.99
C SER A 66 -10.38 -9.48 9.41
N PHE A 67 -11.09 -8.39 9.17
CA PHE A 67 -10.67 -7.05 9.56
C PHE A 67 -10.88 -6.83 11.06
N ARG A 68 -9.78 -6.66 11.79
CA ARG A 68 -9.79 -6.32 13.22
C ARG A 68 -9.16 -4.95 13.41
N VAL A 69 -9.94 -3.99 13.91
CA VAL A 69 -9.42 -2.67 14.27
C VAL A 69 -8.29 -2.83 15.28
N GLY A 70 -7.19 -2.12 15.04
CA GLY A 70 -5.96 -2.20 15.83
C GLY A 70 -4.94 -3.21 15.30
N SER A 71 -5.32 -4.13 14.42
CA SER A 71 -4.37 -5.05 13.77
C SER A 71 -3.62 -4.37 12.63
N ILE A 72 -2.44 -4.88 12.31
CA ILE A 72 -1.60 -4.43 11.22
C ILE A 72 -1.90 -5.26 9.99
N PHE A 73 -2.12 -4.60 8.86
CA PHE A 73 -2.36 -5.23 7.58
C PHE A 73 -1.38 -4.74 6.54
N GLN A 74 -1.07 -5.64 5.60
CA GLN A 74 -0.37 -5.30 4.37
C GLN A 74 -1.28 -5.55 3.18
N PHE A 75 -1.43 -4.54 2.33
CA PHE A 75 -2.25 -4.58 1.13
C PHE A 75 -1.40 -4.40 -0.11
N ILE A 76 -1.82 -5.03 -1.20
CA ILE A 76 -1.33 -4.76 -2.55
C ILE A 76 -2.55 -4.40 -3.40
N GLY A 77 -2.43 -3.34 -4.19
CA GLY A 77 -3.55 -2.83 -4.97
C GLY A 77 -3.16 -1.72 -5.94
N GLU A 78 -4.18 -1.15 -6.57
CA GLU A 78 -4.07 -0.06 -7.53
C GLU A 78 -4.59 1.24 -6.88
N LEU A 79 -3.79 2.29 -6.93
CA LEU A 79 -4.17 3.60 -6.41
C LEU A 79 -5.16 4.28 -7.35
N HIS A 80 -6.30 4.69 -6.81
CA HIS A 80 -7.32 5.47 -7.50
C HIS A 80 -7.45 6.82 -6.82
N ILE A 81 -7.25 7.90 -7.58
CA ILE A 81 -7.30 9.28 -7.13
C ILE A 81 -8.69 9.82 -7.50
N GLN A 82 -9.47 10.13 -6.49
CA GLN A 82 -10.79 10.72 -6.68
C GLN A 82 -10.69 12.19 -7.12
N PRO A 83 -11.76 12.77 -7.69
CA PRO A 83 -11.79 14.17 -8.12
C PRO A 83 -11.51 15.19 -7.00
N ASN A 84 -11.72 14.80 -5.74
CA ASN A 84 -11.40 15.61 -4.55
C ASN A 84 -9.92 15.49 -4.11
N ASN A 85 -9.08 14.84 -4.91
CA ASN A 85 -7.67 14.54 -4.62
C ASN A 85 -7.46 13.59 -3.42
N GLU A 86 -8.51 12.86 -3.00
CA GLU A 86 -8.37 11.76 -2.07
C GLU A 86 -7.93 10.48 -2.80
N ALA A 87 -6.90 9.83 -2.31
CA ALA A 87 -6.49 8.53 -2.83
C ALA A 87 -7.17 7.38 -2.08
N ILE A 88 -7.67 6.42 -2.84
CA ILE A 88 -8.15 5.12 -2.35
C ILE A 88 -7.31 4.03 -3.02
N LEU A 89 -6.79 3.11 -2.23
CA LEU A 89 -6.14 1.92 -2.77
C LEU A 89 -7.19 0.82 -2.99
N GLN A 90 -7.42 0.44 -4.24
CA GLN A 90 -8.24 -0.73 -4.56
C GLN A 90 -7.43 -2.00 -4.31
N ALA A 91 -7.68 -2.67 -3.19
CA ALA A 91 -6.91 -3.84 -2.79
C ALA A 91 -7.30 -5.07 -3.61
N ARG A 92 -6.30 -5.66 -4.27
CA ARG A 92 -6.42 -6.97 -4.93
C ARG A 92 -5.95 -8.12 -4.03
N ALA A 93 -5.11 -7.82 -3.04
CA ALA A 93 -4.69 -8.76 -2.01
C ALA A 93 -4.44 -8.04 -0.68
N GLY A 94 -4.72 -8.71 0.43
CA GLY A 94 -4.47 -8.21 1.78
C GLY A 94 -4.12 -9.35 2.72
N ARG A 95 -3.28 -9.07 3.72
CA ARG A 95 -2.95 -10.03 4.79
C ARG A 95 -2.80 -9.32 6.13
N ASN A 96 -3.25 -9.99 7.20
CA ASN A 96 -2.89 -9.61 8.56
C ASN A 96 -1.41 -9.92 8.79
N VAL A 97 -0.69 -8.97 9.37
CA VAL A 97 0.74 -9.06 9.70
C VAL A 97 0.98 -8.69 11.16
N ASP A 98 0.02 -9.00 12.04
CA ASP A 98 0.16 -8.81 13.48
C ASP A 98 1.44 -9.52 13.98
N GLY A 99 2.21 -8.82 14.80
CA GLY A 99 3.51 -9.29 15.28
C GLY A 99 4.70 -8.81 14.43
N ILE A 100 4.48 -8.12 13.31
CA ILE A 100 5.56 -7.43 12.60
C ILE A 100 6.08 -6.25 13.44
N ASP A 101 7.40 -6.11 13.52
CA ASP A 101 8.02 -4.88 14.00
C ASP A 101 8.06 -3.86 12.85
N LEU A 102 7.21 -2.83 12.93
CA LEU A 102 7.12 -1.81 11.89
C LEU A 102 8.44 -1.02 11.74
N ASN A 103 9.15 -0.73 12.84
CA ASN A 103 10.41 0.00 12.77
C ASN A 103 11.46 -0.80 11.99
N LEU A 104 11.58 -2.09 12.28
CA LEU A 104 12.49 -2.98 11.55
C LEU A 104 12.05 -3.14 10.09
N TYR A 105 10.75 -3.21 9.83
CA TYR A 105 10.20 -3.25 8.47
C TYR A 105 10.59 -2.00 7.66
N HIS A 106 10.49 -0.79 8.23
CA HIS A 106 10.89 0.45 7.56
C HIS A 106 12.40 0.47 7.27
N GLN A 107 13.24 0.04 8.21
CA GLN A 107 14.68 -0.07 8.00
C GLN A 107 15.03 -1.06 6.87
N ALA A 108 14.38 -2.23 6.87
CA ALA A 108 14.57 -3.22 5.82
C ALA A 108 14.14 -2.69 4.44
N LEU A 109 13.06 -1.92 4.39
CA LEU A 109 12.55 -1.31 3.17
C LEU A 109 13.52 -0.26 2.59
N GLN A 110 14.20 0.52 3.45
CA GLN A 110 15.27 1.43 3.03
C GLN A 110 16.45 0.67 2.41
N LEU A 111 16.90 -0.41 3.06
CA LEU A 111 18.00 -1.25 2.55
C LEU A 111 17.67 -1.87 1.19
N VAL A 112 16.44 -2.37 1.00
CA VAL A 112 15.99 -2.91 -0.28
C VAL A 112 16.05 -1.86 -1.38
N ARG A 113 15.61 -0.63 -1.10
CA ARG A 113 15.64 0.47 -2.08
C ARG A 113 17.06 0.90 -2.42
N GLN A 114 17.93 1.01 -1.42
CA GLN A 114 19.35 1.33 -1.64
C GLN A 114 20.00 0.30 -2.55
N PHE A 115 19.80 -0.99 -2.26
CA PHE A 115 20.32 -2.08 -3.08
C PHE A 115 19.81 -2.05 -4.53
N GLN A 116 18.51 -1.75 -4.73
CA GLN A 116 17.93 -1.61 -6.06
C GLN A 116 18.52 -0.42 -6.83
N ALA A 117 18.73 0.72 -6.16
CA ALA A 117 19.35 1.91 -6.75
C ALA A 117 20.80 1.65 -7.17
N GLU A 118 21.60 1.00 -6.32
CA GLU A 118 22.99 0.61 -6.62
C GLU A 118 23.07 -0.30 -7.85
N ARG A 119 22.17 -1.28 -7.95
CA ARG A 119 22.07 -2.19 -9.11
C ARG A 119 21.67 -1.46 -10.39
N MET A 120 20.74 -0.51 -10.32
CA MET A 120 20.30 0.28 -11.47
C MET A 120 21.44 1.15 -12.01
N ASN A 121 22.19 1.79 -11.11
CA ASN A 121 23.34 2.63 -11.47
C ASN A 121 24.44 1.79 -12.15
N ASN A 122 24.75 0.60 -11.59
CA ASN A 122 25.76 -0.29 -12.16
C ASN A 122 25.35 -0.92 -13.51
N ALA A 123 24.05 -1.03 -13.80
CA ALA A 123 23.56 -1.54 -15.09
C ALA A 123 23.56 -0.47 -16.20
N THR A 124 23.70 0.81 -15.84
CA THR A 124 23.70 1.95 -16.77
C THR A 124 25.13 2.40 -17.15
N THR A 125 26.15 1.77 -16.56
CA THR A 125 27.58 2.02 -16.83
C THR A 125 28.17 0.87 -17.65
#